data_AF-A0A2W2DJS5-F1
#
_entry.id   AF-A0A2W2DJS5-F1
#
_cell.length_a   1.000
_cell.length_b   1.000
_cell.length_c   1.000
_cell.angle_alpha   90.00
_cell.angle_beta   90.00
_cell.angle_gamma   90.00
#
_symmetry.space_group_name_H-M   'P 1'
#
loop_
_entity.id
_entity.type
_entity.pdbx_description
1 polymer ?
#
loop_
_entity_poly.entity_id
_entity_poly.type
_entity_poly.pdbx_seq_one_letter_code
_entity_poly.pdbx_strand_id
1 'polypeptide(L)'
;MKARIATALVSGVLLSIGTLPVSPASAGTVGKGPNGQRLSVSATSGIPLDGSTVTVTGSGYDVTKGIYVAFCLDNGAAAAPSPCGGGIDTDGSSGASHWISSNPPSYGEGLAVPYGPGGSFTVQLKITPRFGDVDCTTRRCVVSTRNDHTRGADRSQDVRVPVSFATAPASPTARATAAPATTATRSAAPPSVSAGGGPTSAPPASSATAANNPDAATGTGASAAASDQPLLTTQVSDSSPAGRWFNAVLAGLAAMLIVLVVLRARRWRRVKP
;
A
#
# COMPACT_ATOMS: atom_id res chain seq x y z
N MET A 1 -2.80 53.10 61.53
CA MET A 1 -2.90 51.62 61.59
C MET A 1 -2.51 51.06 60.23
N LYS A 2 -1.25 50.62 60.09
CA LYS A 2 -0.83 49.25 59.73
C LYS A 2 -1.43 48.70 58.42
N ALA A 3 -0.55 48.65 57.41
CA ALA A 3 -0.64 48.09 56.06
C ALA A 3 -1.16 46.65 55.98
N ARG A 4 -1.62 46.23 54.79
CA ARG A 4 -1.17 45.00 54.06
C ARG A 4 -1.41 45.14 52.54
N ILE A 5 -0.33 45.25 51.76
CA ILE A 5 -0.33 45.03 50.31
C ILE A 5 0.03 43.56 50.13
N ALA A 6 -0.88 42.78 49.53
CA ALA A 6 -0.67 41.38 49.21
C ALA A 6 -0.11 41.28 47.78
N THR A 7 1.19 41.05 47.65
CA THR A 7 1.84 40.76 46.37
C THR A 7 1.60 39.29 46.03
N ALA A 8 0.77 39.00 45.04
CA ALA A 8 0.58 37.66 44.50
C ALA A 8 1.75 37.32 43.56
N LEU A 9 2.66 36.46 44.02
CA LEU A 9 3.72 35.85 43.19
C LEU A 9 3.09 34.75 42.33
N VAL A 10 2.81 35.05 41.06
CA VAL A 10 2.45 34.04 40.05
C VAL A 10 3.75 33.35 39.60
N SER A 11 4.03 32.18 40.15
CA SER A 11 5.11 31.31 39.67
C SER A 11 4.71 30.69 38.32
N GLY A 12 5.33 31.17 37.24
CA GLY A 12 5.23 30.56 35.92
C GLY A 12 6.05 29.27 35.86
N VAL A 13 5.39 28.12 35.93
CA VAL A 13 6.00 26.82 35.63
C VAL A 13 6.10 26.67 34.11
N LEU A 14 7.31 26.85 33.57
CA LEU A 14 7.64 26.57 32.17
C LEU A 14 7.72 25.05 31.96
N LEU A 15 6.63 24.47 31.44
CA LEU A 15 6.58 23.06 31.02
C LEU A 15 7.46 22.88 29.78
N SER A 16 8.66 22.34 29.97
CA SER A 16 9.59 21.99 28.90
C SER A 16 9.10 20.69 28.25
N ILE A 17 8.41 20.79 27.12
CA ILE A 17 8.00 19.62 26.33
C ILE A 17 9.25 19.08 25.62
N GLY A 18 9.90 18.10 26.25
CA GLY A 18 11.01 17.37 25.63
C GLY A 18 10.51 16.57 24.42
N THR A 19 11.11 16.80 23.25
CA THR A 19 10.87 16.00 22.05
C THR A 19 11.57 14.64 22.22
N LEU A 20 10.79 13.58 22.45
CA LEU A 20 11.32 12.22 22.41
C LEU A 20 11.70 11.87 20.96
N PRO A 21 12.90 11.33 20.70
CA PRO A 21 13.24 10.82 19.38
C PRO A 21 12.39 9.58 19.09
N VAL A 22 11.47 9.68 18.11
CA VAL A 22 10.76 8.53 17.56
C VAL A 22 11.78 7.70 16.78
N SER A 23 12.29 6.64 17.40
CA SER A 23 13.12 5.65 16.69
C SER A 23 12.23 4.86 15.74
N PRO A 24 12.63 4.63 14.47
CA PRO A 24 11.87 3.78 13.58
C PRO A 24 11.82 2.37 14.19
N ALA A 25 10.62 1.85 14.39
CA ALA A 25 10.44 0.47 14.86
C ALA A 25 11.18 -0.48 13.91
N SER A 26 12.19 -1.19 14.42
CA SER A 26 12.86 -2.23 13.65
C SER A 26 11.82 -3.25 13.22
N ALA A 27 11.61 -3.38 11.91
CA ALA A 27 10.72 -4.39 11.36
C ALA A 27 11.32 -5.77 11.67
N GLY A 28 10.77 -6.46 12.66
CA GLY A 28 11.18 -7.82 12.99
C GLY A 28 11.06 -8.73 11.77
N THR A 29 12.02 -9.62 11.59
CA THR A 29 12.06 -10.57 10.45
C THR A 29 11.07 -11.72 10.59
N VAL A 30 10.33 -11.79 11.71
CA VAL A 30 9.40 -12.88 12.03
C VAL A 30 8.05 -12.35 12.45
N GLY A 31 7.01 -12.83 11.78
CA GLY A 31 5.61 -12.63 12.10
C GLY A 31 5.02 -13.86 12.78
N LYS A 32 4.00 -13.64 13.61
CA LYS A 32 3.23 -14.69 14.28
C LYS A 32 1.77 -14.64 13.86
N GLY A 33 1.21 -15.80 13.57
CA GLY A 33 -0.20 -15.95 13.25
C GLY A 33 -1.07 -16.25 14.47
N PRO A 34 -2.40 -16.17 14.30
CA PRO A 34 -3.38 -16.34 15.37
C PRO A 34 -3.36 -17.76 15.98
N ASN A 35 -2.93 -18.76 15.22
CA ASN A 35 -2.92 -20.17 15.64
C ASN A 35 -1.49 -20.70 15.83
N GLY A 36 -0.54 -19.81 16.14
CA GLY A 36 0.84 -20.19 16.41
C GLY A 36 1.74 -20.32 15.17
N GLN A 37 1.23 -19.97 13.98
CA GLN A 37 2.03 -19.91 12.77
C GLN A 37 3.23 -18.97 12.96
N ARG A 38 4.33 -19.30 12.29
CA ARG A 38 5.51 -18.42 12.18
C ARG A 38 5.84 -18.21 10.71
N LEU A 39 6.05 -16.95 10.35
CA LEU A 39 6.51 -16.54 9.03
C LEU A 39 7.81 -15.76 9.20
N SER A 40 8.90 -16.22 8.60
CA SER A 40 10.20 -15.56 8.61
C SER A 40 10.56 -15.06 7.23
N VAL A 41 11.14 -13.86 7.15
CA VAL A 41 11.63 -13.23 5.92
C VAL A 41 13.10 -12.89 6.10
N SER A 42 13.94 -13.29 5.15
CA SER A 42 15.41 -13.16 5.26
C SER A 42 15.89 -11.70 5.40
N ALA A 43 15.15 -10.75 4.84
CA ALA A 43 15.39 -9.32 4.99
C ALA A 43 14.07 -8.55 4.98
N THR A 44 13.91 -7.61 5.92
CA THR A 44 12.69 -6.80 6.09
C THR A 44 12.96 -5.31 6.15
N SER A 45 14.22 -4.88 6.23
CA SER A 45 14.57 -3.47 6.38
C SER A 45 15.72 -3.11 5.45
N GLY A 46 15.75 -1.84 5.03
CA GLY A 46 16.77 -1.35 4.11
C GLY A 46 16.76 -2.06 2.75
N ILE A 47 15.60 -2.56 2.31
CA ILE A 47 15.48 -3.24 1.03
C ILE A 47 15.88 -2.26 -0.10
N PRO A 48 16.74 -2.65 -1.05
CA PRO A 48 17.16 -1.79 -2.15
C PRO A 48 16.00 -1.21 -2.97
N LEU A 49 16.18 -0.01 -3.49
CA LEU A 49 15.16 0.70 -4.29
C LEU A 49 14.97 0.15 -5.72
N ASP A 50 15.82 -0.76 -6.16
CA ASP A 50 15.62 -1.60 -7.35
C ASP A 50 14.86 -2.91 -7.04
N GLY A 51 14.55 -3.14 -5.76
CA GLY A 51 13.88 -4.34 -5.27
C GLY A 51 14.85 -5.42 -4.80
N SER A 52 14.29 -6.54 -4.35
CA SER A 52 15.07 -7.69 -3.89
C SER A 52 14.27 -8.98 -4.04
N THR A 53 14.96 -10.11 -4.00
CA THR A 53 14.33 -11.41 -3.80
C THR A 53 14.69 -11.87 -2.39
N VAL A 54 13.67 -12.10 -1.56
CA VAL A 54 13.83 -12.54 -0.18
C VAL A 54 13.39 -13.98 -0.03
N THR A 55 14.06 -14.72 0.85
CA THR A 55 13.62 -16.05 1.24
C THR A 55 12.55 -15.93 2.32
N VAL A 56 11.39 -16.53 2.08
CA VAL A 56 10.28 -16.58 3.02
C VAL A 56 10.10 -18.02 3.49
N THR A 57 10.15 -18.23 4.80
CA THR A 57 9.97 -19.55 5.43
C THR A 57 8.78 -19.52 6.37
N GLY A 58 7.88 -20.49 6.24
CA GLY A 58 6.73 -20.66 7.11
C GLY A 58 6.79 -21.95 7.91
N SER A 59 6.09 -21.99 9.04
CA SER A 59 5.85 -23.21 9.84
C SER A 59 4.58 -23.07 10.69
N GLY A 60 3.99 -24.20 11.06
CA GLY A 60 2.80 -24.27 11.92
C GLY A 60 1.49 -23.98 11.20
N TYR A 61 1.48 -23.99 9.86
CA TYR A 61 0.27 -23.81 9.07
C TYR A 61 -0.60 -25.08 9.08
N ASP A 62 -1.92 -24.88 9.08
CA ASP A 62 -2.92 -25.91 8.85
C ASP A 62 -2.86 -26.35 7.38
N VAL A 63 -2.27 -27.52 7.16
CA VAL A 63 -2.06 -28.12 5.83
C VAL A 63 -3.36 -28.52 5.13
N THR A 64 -4.49 -28.55 5.83
CA THR A 64 -5.81 -28.79 5.22
C THR A 64 -6.33 -27.57 4.45
N LYS A 65 -5.64 -26.42 4.56
CA LYS A 65 -5.98 -25.15 3.91
C LYS A 65 -4.81 -24.64 3.09
N GLY A 66 -5.04 -24.34 1.82
CA GLY A 66 -4.06 -23.62 1.01
C GLY A 66 -3.93 -22.16 1.43
N ILE A 67 -2.75 -21.58 1.24
CA ILE A 67 -2.45 -20.17 1.49
C ILE A 67 -1.77 -19.53 0.30
N TYR A 68 -1.92 -18.21 0.20
CA TYR A 68 -1.00 -17.36 -0.55
C TYR A 68 0.05 -16.78 0.39
N VAL A 69 1.30 -16.79 -0.05
CA VAL A 69 2.41 -16.02 0.51
C VAL A 69 2.68 -14.88 -0.47
N ALA A 70 2.49 -13.63 -0.07
CA ALA A 70 2.57 -12.50 -0.99
C ALA A 70 3.10 -11.21 -0.33
N PHE A 71 3.68 -10.34 -1.15
CA PHE A 71 4.06 -8.99 -0.75
C PHE A 71 2.92 -8.02 -1.06
N CYS A 72 2.40 -7.31 -0.05
CA CYS A 72 1.18 -6.53 -0.19
C CYS A 72 1.23 -5.20 0.55
N LEU A 73 0.32 -4.30 0.18
CA LEU A 73 -0.02 -3.15 0.99
C LEU A 73 -0.64 -3.62 2.31
N ASP A 74 -0.20 -3.03 3.41
CA ASP A 74 -0.79 -3.25 4.74
C ASP A 74 -1.95 -2.30 4.99
N ASN A 75 -3.18 -2.83 4.97
CA ASN A 75 -4.39 -2.08 5.27
C ASN A 75 -4.71 -2.01 6.79
N GLY A 76 -3.78 -2.48 7.63
CA GLY A 76 -3.94 -2.53 9.09
C GLY A 76 -4.43 -3.88 9.60
N ALA A 77 -4.45 -4.05 10.92
CA ALA A 77 -4.64 -5.34 11.57
C ALA A 77 -6.01 -6.00 11.27
N ALA A 78 -7.07 -5.20 11.18
CA ALA A 78 -8.43 -5.67 10.95
C ALA A 78 -8.79 -5.88 9.47
N ALA A 79 -7.95 -5.40 8.54
CA ALA A 79 -8.23 -5.44 7.11
C ALA A 79 -7.18 -6.27 6.40
N ALA A 80 -7.59 -7.11 5.46
CA ALA A 80 -6.65 -7.99 4.78
C ALA A 80 -5.64 -7.20 3.93
N PRO A 81 -4.35 -7.63 3.87
CA PRO A 81 -3.38 -7.01 2.97
C PRO A 81 -3.86 -7.11 1.51
N SER A 82 -3.87 -5.98 0.82
CA SER A 82 -4.30 -5.84 -0.58
C SER A 82 -4.13 -4.38 -1.04
N PRO A 83 -3.82 -4.08 -2.31
CA PRO A 83 -3.43 -5.04 -3.34
C PRO A 83 -2.06 -5.66 -3.02
N CYS A 84 -1.78 -6.80 -3.64
CA CYS A 84 -0.49 -7.46 -3.56
C CYS A 84 0.33 -7.18 -4.83
N GLY A 85 1.65 -7.12 -4.68
CA GLY A 85 2.58 -7.13 -5.79
C GLY A 85 2.42 -8.41 -6.61
N GLY A 86 2.67 -8.32 -7.91
CA GLY A 86 2.48 -9.45 -8.85
C GLY A 86 1.15 -9.47 -9.58
N GLY A 87 0.12 -8.76 -9.08
CA GLY A 87 -1.20 -8.77 -9.71
C GLY A 87 -1.87 -10.14 -9.60
N ILE A 88 -2.73 -10.47 -10.57
CA ILE A 88 -3.29 -11.83 -10.68
C ILE A 88 -2.26 -12.70 -11.40
N ASP A 89 -1.45 -13.41 -10.62
CA ASP A 89 -0.44 -14.34 -11.11
C ASP A 89 -1.04 -15.74 -11.25
N THR A 90 -1.65 -16.03 -12.41
CA THR A 90 -2.33 -17.31 -12.64
C THR A 90 -1.41 -18.47 -13.00
N ASP A 91 -0.16 -18.18 -13.38
CA ASP A 91 0.83 -19.18 -13.77
C ASP A 91 2.03 -19.28 -12.80
N GLY A 92 2.08 -18.40 -11.80
CA GLY A 92 3.15 -18.37 -10.78
C GLY A 92 4.45 -17.73 -11.26
N SER A 93 4.45 -17.08 -12.43
CA SER A 93 5.67 -16.55 -13.05
C SER A 93 6.11 -15.20 -12.48
N SER A 94 5.23 -14.47 -11.79
CA SER A 94 5.56 -13.12 -11.29
C SER A 94 6.64 -13.15 -10.19
N GLY A 95 6.70 -14.25 -9.44
CA GLY A 95 7.55 -14.42 -8.26
C GLY A 95 7.17 -13.51 -7.07
N ALA A 96 6.12 -12.70 -7.18
CA ALA A 96 5.66 -11.76 -6.15
C ALA A 96 4.54 -12.35 -5.27
N SER A 97 4.06 -13.55 -5.61
CA SER A 97 3.23 -14.38 -4.75
C SER A 97 3.50 -15.86 -4.99
N HIS A 98 3.19 -16.70 -4.00
CA HIS A 98 3.29 -18.15 -4.10
C HIS A 98 2.04 -18.79 -3.50
N TRP A 99 1.48 -19.79 -4.19
CA TRP A 99 0.41 -20.62 -3.64
C TRP A 99 1.01 -21.84 -2.96
N ILE A 100 0.75 -21.99 -1.66
CA ILE A 100 1.16 -23.17 -0.89
C ILE A 100 -0.09 -23.99 -0.58
N SER A 101 -0.15 -25.23 -1.06
CA SER A 101 -1.26 -26.14 -0.78
C SER A 101 -0.85 -27.59 -1.01
N SER A 102 -1.13 -28.48 -0.06
CA SER A 102 -0.96 -29.92 -0.23
C SER A 102 -2.17 -30.61 -0.84
N ASN A 103 -3.28 -29.87 -1.03
CA ASN A 103 -4.51 -30.36 -1.65
C ASN A 103 -5.14 -29.26 -2.52
N PRO A 104 -4.45 -28.79 -3.57
CA PRO A 104 -5.02 -27.80 -4.48
C PRO A 104 -6.17 -28.42 -5.30
N PRO A 105 -7.14 -27.62 -5.74
CA PRO A 105 -8.04 -28.00 -6.84
C PRO A 105 -7.27 -28.38 -8.11
N SER A 106 -7.91 -29.07 -9.04
CA SER A 106 -7.27 -29.60 -10.26
C SER A 106 -6.53 -28.53 -11.09
N TYR A 107 -7.02 -27.29 -11.16
CA TYR A 107 -6.34 -26.20 -11.86
C TYR A 107 -5.07 -25.70 -11.15
N GLY A 108 -4.88 -26.04 -9.88
CA GLY A 108 -3.71 -25.69 -9.09
C GLY A 108 -2.65 -26.78 -9.03
N GLU A 109 -2.93 -27.97 -9.57
CA GLU A 109 -1.96 -29.04 -9.66
C GLU A 109 -0.77 -28.60 -10.52
N GLY A 110 0.46 -28.75 -10.00
CA GLY A 110 1.68 -28.28 -10.65
C GLY A 110 1.97 -26.78 -10.49
N LEU A 111 1.01 -25.98 -10.02
CA LEU A 111 1.21 -24.56 -9.68
C LEU A 111 1.44 -24.34 -8.19
N ALA A 112 0.67 -25.03 -7.34
CA ALA A 112 0.80 -24.93 -5.89
C ALA A 112 2.02 -25.72 -5.40
N VAL A 113 2.77 -25.10 -4.50
CA VAL A 113 3.86 -25.78 -3.77
C VAL A 113 3.25 -26.53 -2.59
N PRO A 114 3.49 -27.84 -2.43
CA PRO A 114 2.97 -28.56 -1.27
C PRO A 114 3.64 -28.09 0.02
N TYR A 115 2.88 -28.13 1.12
CA TYR A 115 3.50 -27.95 2.43
C TYR A 115 4.45 -29.11 2.75
N GLY A 116 5.53 -28.80 3.45
CA GLY A 116 6.35 -29.75 4.16
C GLY A 116 5.81 -30.09 5.56
N PRO A 117 6.53 -30.94 6.31
CA PRO A 117 6.13 -31.38 7.65
C PRO A 117 5.80 -30.22 8.60
N GLY A 118 4.74 -30.39 9.40
CA GLY A 118 4.31 -29.36 10.37
C GLY A 118 3.81 -28.06 9.72
N GLY A 119 3.32 -28.11 8.48
CA GLY A 119 2.85 -26.94 7.76
C GLY A 119 3.98 -26.00 7.36
N SER A 120 5.14 -26.55 7.02
CA SER A 120 6.31 -25.75 6.63
C SER A 120 6.31 -25.42 5.15
N PHE A 121 6.97 -24.34 4.76
CA PHE A 121 7.31 -24.06 3.36
C PHE A 121 8.53 -23.13 3.29
N THR A 122 9.18 -23.10 2.13
CA THR A 122 10.21 -22.11 1.79
C THR A 122 10.01 -21.66 0.36
N VAL A 123 9.93 -20.35 0.12
CA VAL A 123 9.77 -19.76 -1.21
C VAL A 123 10.67 -18.54 -1.40
N GLN A 124 10.99 -18.22 -2.65
CA GLN A 124 11.69 -16.99 -3.01
C GLN A 124 10.68 -15.95 -3.48
N LEU A 125 10.51 -14.88 -2.70
CA LEU A 125 9.52 -13.84 -2.95
C LEU A 125 10.21 -12.57 -3.46
N LYS A 126 9.81 -12.10 -4.64
CA LYS A 126 10.26 -10.82 -5.18
C LYS A 126 9.50 -9.67 -4.51
N ILE A 127 10.24 -8.69 -4.02
CA ILE A 127 9.73 -7.47 -3.41
C ILE A 127 10.28 -6.25 -4.14
N THR A 128 9.42 -5.28 -4.42
CA THR A 128 9.78 -4.03 -5.12
C THR A 128 9.20 -2.85 -4.36
N PRO A 129 9.84 -1.66 -4.39
CA PRO A 129 9.34 -0.50 -3.65
C PRO A 129 7.99 0.00 -4.19
N ARG A 130 7.68 -0.30 -5.45
CA ARG A 130 6.41 0.05 -6.07
C ARG A 130 5.81 -1.14 -6.82
N PHE A 131 4.49 -1.21 -6.83
CA PHE A 131 3.69 -2.13 -7.66
C PHE A 131 2.30 -1.52 -7.86
N GLY A 132 1.81 -1.51 -9.10
CA GLY A 132 0.62 -0.70 -9.44
C GLY A 132 0.76 0.73 -8.92
N ASP A 133 -0.26 1.22 -8.21
CA ASP A 133 -0.28 2.54 -7.58
C ASP A 133 0.23 2.55 -6.12
N VAL A 134 0.75 1.42 -5.63
CA VAL A 134 1.30 1.33 -4.27
C VAL A 134 2.76 1.72 -4.27
N ASP A 135 3.11 2.64 -3.37
CA ASP A 135 4.48 3.03 -3.06
C ASP A 135 4.84 2.66 -1.62
N CYS A 136 5.58 1.57 -1.44
CA CYS A 136 6.02 1.06 -0.15
C CYS A 136 7.18 1.85 0.47
N THR A 137 7.68 2.89 -0.19
CA THR A 137 8.61 3.85 0.42
C THR A 137 7.88 4.90 1.26
N THR A 138 6.58 5.10 1.01
CA THR A 138 5.74 6.06 1.73
C THR A 138 4.56 5.42 2.45
N ARG A 139 4.17 4.20 2.05
CA ARG A 139 3.07 3.43 2.63
C ARG A 139 3.61 2.16 3.31
N ARG A 140 2.85 1.65 4.27
CA ARG A 140 3.21 0.40 4.96
C ARG A 140 2.92 -0.80 4.07
N CYS A 141 3.92 -1.63 3.86
CA CYS A 141 3.80 -2.89 3.14
C CYS A 141 4.30 -4.05 3.99
N VAL A 142 3.79 -5.24 3.71
CA VAL A 142 4.06 -6.47 4.46
C VAL A 142 4.31 -7.63 3.51
N VAL A 143 5.19 -8.54 3.88
CA VAL A 143 5.06 -9.94 3.44
C VAL A 143 4.01 -10.59 4.31
N SER A 144 3.03 -11.25 3.69
CA SER A 144 1.90 -11.81 4.41
C SER A 144 1.51 -13.19 3.91
N THR A 145 0.86 -13.94 4.80
CA THR A 145 0.10 -15.12 4.42
C THR A 145 -1.39 -14.88 4.59
N ARG A 146 -2.19 -15.51 3.74
CA ARG A 146 -3.65 -15.58 3.83
C ARG A 146 -4.11 -16.93 3.32
N ASN A 147 -5.23 -17.44 3.82
CA ASN A 147 -5.90 -18.53 3.13
C ASN A 147 -6.20 -18.16 1.67
N ASP A 148 -6.08 -19.15 0.79
CA ASP A 148 -6.24 -18.94 -0.64
C ASP A 148 -7.68 -18.56 -1.02
N HIS A 149 -7.90 -18.36 -2.32
CA HIS A 149 -9.16 -17.87 -2.87
C HIS A 149 -10.35 -18.81 -2.61
N THR A 150 -10.13 -20.06 -2.22
CA THR A 150 -11.21 -20.98 -1.81
C THR A 150 -11.78 -20.62 -0.42
N ARG A 151 -11.06 -19.80 0.37
CA ARG A 151 -11.41 -19.46 1.76
C ARG A 151 -11.02 -18.02 2.13
N GLY A 152 -11.28 -17.06 1.25
CA GLY A 152 -10.78 -15.68 1.39
C GLY A 152 -11.23 -14.92 2.66
N ALA A 153 -12.37 -15.29 3.25
CA ALA A 153 -12.89 -14.72 4.51
C ALA A 153 -12.25 -15.33 5.76
N ASP A 154 -11.66 -16.53 5.66
CA ASP A 154 -11.02 -17.19 6.78
C ASP A 154 -9.63 -16.57 7.03
N ARG A 155 -9.46 -15.94 8.20
CA ARG A 155 -8.22 -15.25 8.62
C ARG A 155 -7.37 -16.09 9.57
N SER A 156 -7.71 -17.37 9.76
CA SER A 156 -7.01 -18.27 10.69
C SER A 156 -5.53 -18.52 10.36
N GLN A 157 -5.08 -18.16 9.15
CA GLN A 157 -3.68 -18.31 8.72
C GLN A 157 -3.01 -17.00 8.30
N ASP A 158 -3.58 -15.89 8.79
CA ASP A 158 -3.01 -14.58 8.58
C ASP A 158 -1.73 -14.40 9.38
N VAL A 159 -0.65 -14.12 8.68
CA VAL A 159 0.61 -13.67 9.29
C VAL A 159 1.09 -12.47 8.51
N ARG A 160 1.69 -11.49 9.20
CA ARG A 160 2.28 -10.30 8.58
C ARG A 160 3.69 -10.08 9.10
N VAL A 161 4.57 -9.71 8.18
CA VAL A 161 5.94 -9.30 8.43
C VAL A 161 6.14 -7.95 7.75
N PRO A 162 6.22 -6.84 8.50
CA PRO A 162 6.45 -5.52 7.92
C PRO A 162 7.75 -5.45 7.12
N VAL A 163 7.74 -4.68 6.03
CA VAL A 163 8.92 -4.43 5.19
C VAL A 163 9.14 -2.93 5.04
N SER A 164 10.41 -2.50 5.08
CA SER A 164 10.83 -1.14 4.76
C SER A 164 11.96 -1.13 3.73
N PHE A 165 11.87 -0.18 2.81
CA PHE A 165 12.90 0.06 1.80
C PHE A 165 13.94 1.05 2.31
N ALA A 166 15.13 1.01 1.71
CA ALA A 166 16.17 1.99 1.95
C ALA A 166 15.66 3.40 1.59
N THR A 167 16.00 4.37 2.42
CA THR A 167 15.80 5.78 2.06
C THR A 167 16.83 6.14 1.00
N ALA A 168 16.40 6.79 -0.09
CA ALA A 168 17.35 7.36 -1.04
C ALA A 168 18.28 8.32 -0.28
N PRO A 169 19.61 8.27 -0.51
CA PRO A 169 20.49 9.26 0.06
C PRO A 169 19.97 10.63 -0.36
N ALA A 170 19.78 11.52 0.62
CA ALA A 170 19.38 12.89 0.33
C ALA A 170 20.40 13.45 -0.67
N SER A 171 19.95 13.85 -1.85
CA SER A 171 20.79 14.59 -2.79
C SER A 171 21.43 15.74 -2.01
N PRO A 172 22.76 15.94 -2.08
CA PRO A 172 23.39 17.03 -1.36
C PRO A 172 22.67 18.32 -1.76
N THR A 173 21.95 18.91 -0.82
CA THR A 173 21.35 20.22 -1.01
C THR A 173 22.52 21.13 -1.34
N ALA A 174 22.55 21.67 -2.56
CA ALA A 174 23.50 22.71 -2.90
C ALA A 174 23.39 23.76 -1.80
N ARG A 175 24.46 23.92 -1.02
CA ARG A 175 24.53 24.91 0.05
C ARG A 175 24.20 26.24 -0.61
N ALA A 176 23.02 26.79 -0.30
CA ALA A 176 22.66 28.12 -0.74
C ALA A 176 23.73 29.06 -0.16
N THR A 177 24.59 29.58 -1.02
CA THR A 177 25.49 30.67 -0.67
C THR A 177 24.59 31.81 -0.21
N ALA A 178 24.73 32.20 1.05
CA ALA A 178 23.94 33.26 1.65
C ALA A 178 24.01 34.51 0.75
N ALA A 179 22.86 34.91 0.20
CA ALA A 179 22.71 36.22 -0.41
C ALA A 179 22.90 37.28 0.69
N PRO A 180 23.63 38.37 0.44
CA PRO A 180 23.84 39.41 1.45
C PRO A 180 22.51 40.07 1.80
N ALA A 181 22.27 40.24 3.10
CA ALA A 181 21.08 40.87 3.64
C ALA A 181 21.01 42.35 3.25
N THR A 182 19.95 42.75 2.55
CA THR A 182 19.59 44.17 2.39
C THR A 182 18.68 44.58 3.55
N THR A 183 19.20 45.49 4.37
CA THR A 183 18.51 46.11 5.50
C THR A 183 17.31 46.93 5.03
N ALA A 184 16.09 46.51 5.35
CA ALA A 184 14.89 47.32 5.14
C ALA A 184 14.66 48.25 6.36
N THR A 185 14.85 49.55 6.14
CA THR A 185 14.60 50.62 7.11
C THR A 185 13.10 50.81 7.34
N ARG A 186 12.68 50.69 8.59
CA ARG A 186 11.30 50.91 9.07
C ARG A 186 11.04 52.42 9.14
N SER A 187 10.06 52.92 8.39
CA SER A 187 9.61 54.33 8.47
C SER A 187 8.20 54.38 9.05
N ALA A 188 8.03 55.19 10.10
CA ALA A 188 6.81 55.38 10.88
C ALA A 188 6.13 56.72 10.53
N ALA A 189 4.79 56.78 10.66
CA ALA A 189 3.95 57.95 11.05
C ALA A 189 2.44 57.58 10.95
N PRO A 190 1.47 58.39 11.43
CA PRO A 190 1.13 58.72 12.84
C PRO A 190 -0.41 58.49 13.13
N PRO A 191 -1.00 58.91 14.28
CA PRO A 191 -2.23 58.32 14.86
C PRO A 191 -3.52 59.14 14.69
N SER A 192 -4.72 58.53 14.83
CA SER A 192 -5.95 59.23 15.28
C SER A 192 -7.09 58.32 15.82
N VAL A 193 -7.48 58.57 17.08
CA VAL A 193 -8.81 58.67 17.76
C VAL A 193 -9.99 57.66 17.62
N SER A 194 -10.72 57.58 18.75
CA SER A 194 -11.78 56.66 19.20
C SER A 194 -13.25 57.02 18.86
N ALA A 195 -14.12 56.04 19.17
CA ALA A 195 -15.58 56.05 19.45
C ALA A 195 -16.48 55.70 18.25
N GLY A 196 -17.55 54.89 18.36
CA GLY A 196 -18.21 54.15 19.44
C GLY A 196 -19.61 53.72 18.94
N GLY A 197 -20.12 52.55 19.35
CA GLY A 197 -21.52 52.14 19.17
C GLY A 197 -21.74 50.70 18.66
N GLY A 198 -22.24 49.80 19.52
CA GLY A 198 -22.95 48.56 19.11
C GLY A 198 -24.47 48.73 19.28
N PRO A 199 -25.29 47.67 19.43
CA PRO A 199 -25.22 46.25 19.01
C PRO A 199 -26.37 45.94 18.00
N THR A 200 -26.49 44.80 17.31
CA THR A 200 -27.10 43.48 17.67
C THR A 200 -27.17 42.71 16.34
N SER A 201 -26.90 41.40 16.24
CA SER A 201 -27.87 40.31 16.48
C SER A 201 -27.18 38.96 16.23
N ALA A 202 -27.53 37.96 17.03
CA ALA A 202 -27.14 36.55 16.89
C ALA A 202 -28.42 35.67 16.80
N PRO A 203 -28.34 34.33 16.78
CA PRO A 203 -28.49 33.43 15.63
C PRO A 203 -29.76 32.54 15.78
N PRO A 204 -29.94 31.35 15.12
CA PRO A 204 -29.20 30.14 15.50
C PRO A 204 -28.99 29.07 14.39
N ALA A 205 -28.18 28.06 14.79
CA ALA A 205 -27.93 26.79 14.13
C ALA A 205 -29.14 25.84 14.13
N SER A 206 -29.16 24.89 13.19
CA SER A 206 -30.10 23.76 13.16
C SER A 206 -29.41 22.45 13.51
N SER A 207 -29.90 21.83 14.57
CA SER A 207 -29.70 20.44 14.96
C SER A 207 -30.84 19.58 14.39
N ALA A 208 -30.54 18.34 13.96
CA ALA A 208 -31.55 17.30 13.77
C ALA A 208 -31.06 15.97 14.37
N THR A 209 -32.00 15.33 15.04
CA THR A 209 -31.87 14.38 16.14
C THR A 209 -31.88 12.94 15.65
N ALA A 210 -31.14 12.07 16.34
CA ALA A 210 -31.28 10.62 16.28
C ALA A 210 -32.25 10.13 17.38
N ALA A 211 -33.08 9.12 17.06
CA ALA A 211 -33.80 8.29 18.03
C ALA A 211 -33.97 6.86 17.46
N ASN A 212 -33.85 5.87 18.35
CA ASN A 212 -33.71 4.44 18.07
C ASN A 212 -35.03 3.62 18.26
N ASN A 213 -35.17 2.55 17.44
CA ASN A 213 -35.65 1.15 17.72
C ASN A 213 -37.08 0.86 18.28
N PRO A 214 -37.56 -0.42 18.32
CA PRO A 214 -37.40 -1.63 17.45
C PRO A 214 -38.76 -2.36 17.15
N ASP A 215 -38.77 -3.42 16.31
CA ASP A 215 -39.38 -4.76 16.61
C ASP A 215 -39.54 -5.66 15.35
N ALA A 216 -39.46 -6.97 15.61
CA ALA A 216 -39.47 -8.08 14.67
C ALA A 216 -40.88 -8.66 14.44
N ALA A 217 -41.10 -9.32 13.28
CA ALA A 217 -41.54 -10.74 13.17
C ALA A 217 -42.15 -11.10 11.80
N THR A 218 -41.65 -12.22 11.24
CA THR A 218 -42.32 -13.29 10.46
C THR A 218 -43.30 -12.99 9.30
N GLY A 219 -43.08 -13.67 8.17
CA GLY A 219 -44.15 -13.96 7.19
C GLY A 219 -43.68 -14.46 5.83
N THR A 220 -43.82 -15.76 5.60
CA THR A 220 -43.69 -16.54 4.36
C THR A 220 -44.52 -16.03 3.17
N GLY A 221 -44.06 -16.29 1.94
CA GLY A 221 -44.95 -16.37 0.77
C GLY A 221 -44.32 -16.04 -0.58
N ALA A 222 -44.13 -17.06 -1.42
CA ALA A 222 -43.72 -16.94 -2.81
C ALA A 222 -44.82 -16.30 -3.69
N SER A 223 -44.43 -15.53 -4.72
CA SER A 223 -44.71 -15.84 -6.14
C SER A 223 -44.41 -14.65 -7.07
N ALA A 224 -43.66 -14.97 -8.12
CA ALA A 224 -43.62 -14.41 -9.46
C ALA A 224 -44.12 -12.97 -9.71
N ALA A 225 -43.17 -12.11 -10.12
CA ALA A 225 -43.41 -11.16 -11.20
C ALA A 225 -42.11 -11.02 -11.99
N ALA A 226 -42.17 -11.40 -13.27
CA ALA A 226 -41.13 -11.13 -14.25
C ALA A 226 -40.95 -9.61 -14.36
N SER A 227 -39.70 -9.16 -14.32
CA SER A 227 -39.32 -7.80 -14.66
C SER A 227 -37.99 -7.87 -15.38
N ASP A 228 -38.06 -7.75 -16.71
CA ASP A 228 -36.93 -7.42 -17.57
C ASP A 228 -36.18 -6.22 -16.98
N GLN A 229 -34.94 -6.43 -16.56
CA GLN A 229 -33.96 -5.38 -16.33
C GLN A 229 -32.78 -5.66 -17.24
N PRO A 230 -32.47 -4.78 -18.20
CA PRO A 230 -31.33 -4.98 -19.07
C PRO A 230 -30.05 -4.95 -18.23
N LEU A 231 -29.19 -5.95 -18.44
CA LEU A 231 -27.81 -5.98 -17.99
C LEU A 231 -27.15 -4.61 -18.28
N LEU A 232 -26.95 -3.80 -17.25
CA LEU A 232 -26.01 -2.69 -17.31
C LEU A 232 -24.61 -3.31 -17.34
N THR A 233 -24.21 -3.74 -18.53
CA THR A 233 -22.82 -4.08 -18.83
C THR A 233 -22.08 -2.75 -18.91
N THR A 234 -21.46 -2.33 -17.80
CA THR A 234 -20.46 -1.27 -17.84
C THR A 234 -19.26 -1.80 -18.62
N GLN A 235 -19.30 -1.64 -19.94
CA GLN A 235 -18.14 -1.73 -20.81
C GLN A 235 -17.14 -0.66 -20.38
N VAL A 236 -16.15 -1.04 -19.59
CA VAL A 236 -14.97 -0.21 -19.29
C VAL A 236 -14.13 -0.14 -20.57
N SER A 237 -14.50 0.78 -21.45
CA SER A 237 -13.63 1.21 -22.54
C SER A 237 -12.65 2.24 -21.99
N ASP A 238 -11.63 1.79 -21.26
CA ASP A 238 -10.44 2.61 -21.01
C ASP A 238 -9.34 2.22 -21.99
N SER A 239 -9.50 2.68 -23.23
CA SER A 239 -8.38 2.85 -24.14
C SER A 239 -7.57 4.06 -23.69
N SER A 240 -6.76 3.90 -22.64
CA SER A 240 -5.82 4.96 -22.26
C SER A 240 -4.84 5.22 -23.41
N PRO A 241 -4.43 6.47 -23.68
CA PRO A 241 -3.47 6.82 -24.74
C PRO A 241 -2.13 6.07 -24.64
N ALA A 242 -1.85 5.47 -23.47
CA ALA A 242 -0.67 4.65 -23.19
C ALA A 242 -0.64 3.28 -23.90
N GLY A 243 -1.73 2.80 -24.49
CA GLY A 243 -1.75 1.50 -25.19
C GLY A 243 -1.34 1.56 -26.67
N ARG A 244 -1.36 2.75 -27.30
CA ARG A 244 -1.14 2.88 -28.76
C ARG A 244 0.33 2.93 -29.16
N TRP A 245 1.22 3.38 -28.27
CA TRP A 245 2.66 3.49 -28.58
C TRP A 245 3.39 2.14 -28.52
N PHE A 246 2.97 1.21 -27.65
CA PHE A 246 3.53 -0.14 -27.60
C PHE A 246 3.33 -0.89 -28.92
N ASN A 247 2.13 -0.82 -29.51
CA ASN A 247 1.84 -1.45 -30.80
C ASN A 247 2.63 -0.81 -31.95
N ALA A 248 2.85 0.51 -31.91
CA ALA A 248 3.66 1.21 -32.91
C ALA A 248 5.16 0.84 -32.80
N VAL A 249 5.69 0.70 -31.58
CA VAL A 249 7.08 0.28 -31.34
C VAL A 249 7.29 -1.18 -31.77
N LEU A 250 6.37 -2.08 -31.44
CA LEU A 250 6.42 -3.49 -31.87
C LEU A 250 6.34 -3.62 -33.40
N ALA A 251 5.44 -2.90 -34.06
CA ALA A 251 5.35 -2.89 -35.52
C ALA A 251 6.64 -2.33 -36.17
N GLY A 252 7.23 -1.28 -35.58
CA GLY A 252 8.49 -0.70 -36.05
C GLY A 252 9.68 -1.67 -35.93
N LEU A 253 9.80 -2.38 -34.80
CA LEU A 253 10.84 -3.38 -34.60
C LEU A 253 10.69 -4.58 -35.53
N ALA A 254 9.46 -5.06 -35.75
CA ALA A 254 9.19 -6.15 -36.70
C ALA A 254 9.56 -5.75 -38.14
N ALA A 255 9.19 -4.54 -38.57
CA ALA A 255 9.54 -4.03 -39.90
C ALA A 255 11.06 -3.90 -40.07
N MET A 256 11.77 -3.40 -39.04
CA MET A 256 13.24 -3.29 -39.07
C MET A 256 13.91 -4.66 -39.18
N LEU A 257 13.40 -5.67 -38.47
CA LEU A 257 13.94 -7.03 -38.50
C LEU A 257 13.74 -7.68 -39.88
N ILE A 258 12.58 -7.47 -40.52
CA ILE A 258 12.31 -7.91 -41.89
C ILE A 258 13.28 -7.25 -42.88
N VAL A 259 13.51 -5.94 -42.77
CA VAL A 259 14.46 -5.22 -43.64
C VAL A 259 15.88 -5.76 -43.48
N LEU A 260 16.32 -6.02 -42.24
CA LEU A 260 17.65 -6.60 -41.97
C LEU A 260 17.81 -8.01 -42.57
N VAL A 261 16.78 -8.85 -42.48
CA VAL A 261 16.78 -10.20 -43.08
C VAL A 261 16.83 -10.11 -44.61
N VAL A 262 16.06 -9.22 -45.23
CA VAL A 262 16.07 -9.01 -46.68
C VAL A 262 17.42 -8.47 -47.16
N LEU A 263 18.02 -7.50 -46.46
CA LEU A 263 19.34 -6.96 -46.78
C LEU A 263 20.43 -8.02 -46.63
N ARG A 264 20.37 -8.85 -45.59
CA ARG A 264 21.29 -9.97 -45.39
C ARG A 264 21.15 -11.02 -46.49
N ALA A 265 19.93 -11.39 -46.86
CA ALA A 265 19.66 -12.33 -47.95
C ALA A 265 20.13 -11.79 -49.32
N ARG A 266 19.92 -10.50 -49.60
CA ARG A 266 20.43 -9.84 -50.80
C ARG A 266 21.95 -9.80 -50.84
N ARG A 267 22.60 -9.54 -49.71
CA ARG A 267 24.06 -9.57 -49.60
C ARG A 267 24.61 -10.97 -49.84
N TRP A 268 23.96 -12.01 -49.32
CA TRP A 268 24.34 -13.40 -49.55
C TRP A 268 24.20 -13.82 -51.02
N ARG A 269 23.13 -13.38 -51.71
CA ARG A 269 22.93 -13.67 -53.14
C ARG A 269 23.96 -12.98 -54.05
N ARG A 270 24.57 -11.88 -53.62
CA ARG A 270 25.63 -11.17 -54.37
C ARG A 270 27.03 -11.74 -54.16
N VAL A 271 27.21 -12.65 -53.19
CA VAL A 271 28.52 -13.23 -52.82
C VAL A 271 28.66 -14.68 -53.30
N LYS A 272 27.60 -15.30 -53.83
CA LYS A 272 27.72 -16.55 -54.58
C LYS A 272 28.11 -16.22 -56.04
N PRO A 273 29.30 -16.64 -56.51
CA PRO A 273 29.65 -16.59 -57.93
C PRO A 273 28.81 -17.58 -58.75
#